data_AF-A0A923UMW7-F1
#
_entry.id   AF-A0A923UMW7-F1
#
_cell.length_a   1.000
_cell.length_b   1.000
_cell.length_c   1.000
_cell.angle_alpha   90.00
_cell.angle_beta   90.00
_cell.angle_gamma   90.00
#
_symmetry.space_group_name_H-M   'P 1'
#
loop_
_entity.id
_entity.type
_entity.pdbx_description
1 polymer ?
#
loop_
_entity_poly.entity_id
_entity_poly.type
_entity_poly.pdbx_seq_one_letter_code
_entity_poly.pdbx_strand_id
1 'polypeptide(L)'
;MKNTFKYITILSVAILTLCSCEEILMEKDISNKVVNLIAPVNDAQFSSTSVSFTWATLEDATSYHLQIAKPNFTDPIQIVLDTLVSSTSYTKQLNIGQYEWRVKATNSAYETLYTTRTLTVVSNEDFQNNTVTLSSPANNLITKVAAQNLTWETVIGATSYQIQILDSSNAIINDQTLTTNSLNYTFPQGSYQWKVRASNVTNQTLYTARNILVDTTVPNTPSLTAPTNASTQTAGEINFTWSRTPNAGSTEKDSIFIYTNSTLTNLQSKTEATSPHTATLATGTFYWYVKSFDEAGNVGAQSTVFNVIIN
;
A
#
# COMPACT_ATOMS: atom_id res chain seq x y z
N MET A 1 -74.47 13.34 -43.56
CA MET A 1 -74.57 14.50 -44.46
C MET A 1 -73.83 15.67 -43.82
N LYS A 2 -72.86 16.27 -44.55
CA LYS A 2 -72.10 17.52 -44.29
C LYS A 2 -71.21 17.50 -43.03
N ASN A 3 -69.88 17.54 -43.03
CA ASN A 3 -68.80 18.12 -43.85
C ASN A 3 -68.80 19.65 -44.04
N THR A 4 -67.59 20.22 -43.83
CA THR A 4 -67.01 21.57 -44.14
C THR A 4 -67.22 22.64 -43.06
N PHE A 5 -66.23 23.41 -42.55
CA PHE A 5 -65.04 24.13 -43.10
C PHE A 5 -63.91 24.18 -42.01
N LYS A 6 -62.60 23.96 -42.21
CA LYS A 6 -61.50 24.58 -43.00
C LYS A 6 -60.89 25.92 -42.47
N TYR A 7 -59.63 25.80 -41.99
CA TYR A 7 -58.41 26.66 -42.04
C TYR A 7 -58.33 28.00 -41.29
N ILE A 8 -57.52 28.08 -40.23
CA ILE A 8 -56.09 28.51 -40.14
C ILE A 8 -55.88 30.03 -40.25
N THR A 9 -55.44 30.63 -39.14
CA THR A 9 -54.40 31.67 -39.14
C THR A 9 -53.57 31.55 -37.86
N ILE A 10 -52.30 31.22 -38.03
CA ILE A 10 -51.25 31.21 -37.00
C ILE A 10 -50.53 32.55 -37.12
N LEU A 11 -50.41 33.31 -36.02
CA LEU A 11 -49.25 34.17 -35.78
C LEU A 11 -49.11 34.49 -34.27
N SER A 12 -48.33 33.64 -33.60
CA SER A 12 -47.30 33.96 -32.60
C SER A 12 -47.31 35.32 -31.90
N VAL A 13 -47.43 35.31 -30.56
CA VAL A 13 -46.42 35.84 -29.64
C VAL A 13 -46.37 34.95 -28.39
N ALA A 14 -45.22 34.31 -28.21
CA ALA A 14 -44.82 33.62 -26.99
C ALA A 14 -44.56 34.63 -25.87
N ILE A 15 -44.98 34.34 -24.64
CA ILE A 15 -44.29 34.69 -23.38
C ILE A 15 -45.11 34.20 -22.18
N LEU A 16 -44.40 33.71 -21.16
CA LEU A 16 -44.85 33.24 -19.83
C LEU A 16 -45.15 31.73 -19.65
N THR A 17 -44.19 30.90 -20.05
CA THR A 17 -43.75 29.82 -19.16
C THR A 17 -42.62 30.37 -18.30
N LEU A 18 -42.81 30.45 -16.98
CA LEU A 18 -41.82 30.41 -15.88
C LEU A 18 -42.49 30.93 -14.60
N CYS A 19 -43.30 30.09 -13.96
CA CYS A 19 -43.51 30.16 -12.51
C CYS A 19 -42.97 28.86 -11.93
N SER A 20 -41.65 28.73 -11.87
CA SER A 20 -41.03 27.93 -10.83
C SER A 20 -41.17 28.76 -9.55
N CYS A 21 -42.21 28.48 -8.77
CA CYS A 21 -42.16 28.85 -7.36
C CYS A 21 -41.07 27.98 -6.73
N GLU A 22 -39.82 28.44 -6.77
CA GLU A 22 -38.90 28.07 -5.70
C GLU A 22 -39.52 28.62 -4.43
N GLU A 23 -40.01 27.70 -3.60
CA GLU A 23 -40.35 28.00 -2.23
C GLU A 23 -39.09 28.62 -1.62
N ILE A 24 -39.09 29.93 -1.41
CA ILE A 24 -38.06 30.63 -0.64
C ILE A 24 -38.26 30.14 0.80
N LEU A 25 -37.74 28.95 1.11
CA LEU A 25 -37.58 28.48 2.48
C LEU A 25 -36.55 29.42 3.09
N MET A 26 -37.03 30.45 3.80
CA MET A 26 -36.16 31.30 4.58
C MET A 26 -35.53 30.42 5.66
N GLU A 27 -34.23 30.18 5.53
CA GLU A 27 -33.45 29.49 6.54
C GLU A 27 -33.54 30.22 7.88
N LYS A 28 -33.47 29.46 8.97
CA LYS A 28 -33.38 30.07 10.30
C LYS A 28 -32.05 30.81 10.42
N ASP A 29 -32.11 32.04 10.92
CA ASP A 29 -30.91 32.77 11.33
C ASP A 29 -30.27 32.08 12.54
N ILE A 30 -29.08 31.50 12.31
CA ILE A 30 -28.25 30.87 13.34
C ILE A 30 -27.10 31.77 13.80
N SER A 31 -26.94 33.00 13.29
CA SER A 31 -25.72 33.80 13.50
C SER A 31 -25.42 34.15 14.96
N ASN A 32 -26.45 34.22 15.80
CA ASN A 32 -26.31 34.45 17.25
C ASN A 32 -26.24 33.16 18.08
N LYS A 33 -26.22 31.99 17.46
CA LYS A 33 -26.05 30.70 18.13
C LYS A 33 -24.57 30.37 18.32
N VAL A 34 -24.29 29.40 19.18
CA VAL A 34 -22.93 28.97 19.54
C VAL A 34 -22.83 27.45 19.45
N VAL A 35 -21.75 26.95 18.85
CA VAL A 35 -21.47 25.51 18.78
C VAL A 35 -20.89 25.04 20.12
N ASN A 36 -21.53 24.05 20.75
CA ASN A 36 -21.01 23.48 21.99
C ASN A 36 -19.93 22.42 21.71
N LEU A 37 -18.66 22.73 21.97
CA LEU A 37 -17.56 21.79 21.84
C LEU A 37 -17.58 20.75 22.97
N ILE A 38 -17.48 19.47 22.64
CA ILE A 38 -17.52 18.36 23.59
C ILE A 38 -16.10 17.91 23.90
N ALA A 39 -15.36 17.39 22.92
CA ALA A 39 -13.99 16.95 23.07
C ALA A 39 -13.11 17.44 21.90
N PRO A 40 -11.81 17.69 22.12
CA PRO A 40 -11.13 17.74 23.40
C PRO A 40 -11.63 18.87 24.33
N VAL A 41 -11.45 18.72 25.64
CA VAL A 41 -11.66 19.84 26.59
C VAL A 41 -10.60 20.92 26.37
N ASN A 42 -10.84 22.15 26.87
CA ASN A 42 -9.85 23.21 26.74
C ASN A 42 -8.55 22.81 27.46
N ASP A 43 -7.41 23.14 26.85
CA ASP A 43 -6.07 22.79 27.32
C ASP A 43 -5.82 21.29 27.51
N ALA A 44 -6.59 20.44 26.82
CA ALA A 44 -6.40 18.98 26.89
C ALA A 44 -4.99 18.59 26.44
N GLN A 45 -4.39 17.64 27.15
CA GLN A 45 -3.08 17.09 26.82
C GLN A 45 -3.22 15.65 26.32
N PHE A 46 -2.56 15.34 25.21
CA PHE A 46 -2.56 14.01 24.60
C PHE A 46 -1.15 13.47 24.48
N SER A 47 -1.00 12.18 24.75
CA SER A 47 0.19 11.39 24.41
C SER A 47 0.00 10.56 23.14
N SER A 48 -1.15 10.69 22.47
CA SER A 48 -1.49 10.07 21.19
C SER A 48 -1.64 11.14 20.08
N THR A 49 -1.31 10.79 18.84
CA THR A 49 -1.47 11.66 17.67
C THR A 49 -2.90 11.66 17.14
N SER A 50 -3.64 10.57 17.37
CA SER A 50 -5.02 10.45 16.91
C SER A 50 -5.96 11.20 17.84
N VAL A 51 -6.30 12.44 17.48
CA VAL A 51 -7.20 13.29 18.26
C VAL A 51 -8.57 13.32 17.59
N SER A 52 -9.60 13.00 18.37
CA SER A 52 -11.00 13.11 17.94
C SER A 52 -11.60 14.42 18.45
N PHE A 53 -12.09 15.22 17.51
CA PHE A 53 -12.81 16.47 17.73
C PHE A 53 -14.31 16.19 17.64
N THR A 54 -15.06 16.58 18.66
CA THR A 54 -16.51 16.37 18.74
C THR A 54 -17.20 17.61 19.28
N TRP A 55 -18.39 17.88 18.75
CA TRP A 55 -19.26 18.99 19.18
C TRP A 55 -20.72 18.53 19.17
N ALA A 56 -21.58 19.28 19.84
CA ALA A 56 -23.01 19.02 19.82
C ALA A 56 -23.63 19.44 18.48
N THR A 57 -24.69 18.75 18.07
CA THR A 57 -25.55 19.20 16.97
C THR A 57 -26.13 20.56 17.32
N LEU A 58 -26.25 21.42 16.31
CA LEU A 58 -26.85 22.73 16.40
C LEU A 58 -28.08 22.70 15.49
N GLU A 59 -29.24 23.00 16.06
CA GLU A 59 -30.50 23.10 15.33
C GLU A 59 -30.36 24.09 14.16
N ASP A 60 -30.96 23.76 13.02
CA ASP A 60 -30.93 24.54 11.77
C ASP A 60 -29.55 24.74 11.12
N ALA A 61 -28.51 24.04 11.60
CA ALA A 61 -27.22 23.95 10.91
C ALA A 61 -27.22 22.77 9.93
N THR A 62 -26.72 22.99 8.71
CA THR A 62 -26.59 21.93 7.70
C THR A 62 -25.17 21.36 7.65
N SER A 63 -24.17 22.13 8.08
CA SER A 63 -22.78 21.68 8.15
C SER A 63 -21.94 22.53 9.11
N TYR A 64 -20.72 22.07 9.39
CA TYR A 64 -19.77 22.70 10.31
C TYR A 64 -18.44 22.94 9.63
N HIS A 65 -17.89 24.12 9.85
CA HIS A 65 -16.56 24.48 9.39
C HIS A 65 -15.57 24.27 10.53
N LEU A 66 -14.75 23.23 10.41
CA LEU A 66 -13.70 22.86 11.37
C LEU A 66 -12.34 23.36 10.86
N GLN A 67 -11.63 24.07 11.73
CA GLN A 67 -10.24 24.47 11.50
C GLN A 67 -9.35 24.04 12.66
N ILE A 68 -8.09 23.72 12.36
CA ILE A 68 -7.04 23.39 13.33
C ILE A 68 -5.78 24.16 12.93
N ALA A 69 -5.20 24.94 13.85
CA ALA A 69 -3.98 25.70 13.65
C ALA A 69 -2.90 25.30 14.66
N LYS A 70 -1.65 25.46 14.25
CA LYS A 70 -0.45 25.24 15.07
C LYS A 70 0.39 26.52 15.08
N PRO A 71 0.76 27.07 16.24
CA PRO A 71 0.23 26.74 17.56
C PRO A 71 -1.19 27.31 17.82
N ASN A 72 -1.56 28.38 17.13
CA ASN A 72 -2.81 29.12 17.31
C ASN A 72 -3.23 29.85 16.02
N PHE A 73 -4.41 30.49 16.02
CA PHE A 73 -4.91 31.24 14.85
C PHE A 73 -4.43 32.69 14.77
N THR A 74 -3.80 33.24 15.82
CA THR A 74 -3.32 34.63 15.86
C THR A 74 -1.97 34.78 15.15
N ASP A 75 -1.07 33.83 15.34
CA ASP A 75 0.23 33.73 14.68
C ASP A 75 0.51 32.25 14.32
N PRO A 76 -0.19 31.73 13.29
CA PRO A 76 -0.07 30.33 12.92
C PRO A 76 1.28 30.07 12.22
N ILE A 77 2.03 29.11 12.74
CA ILE A 77 3.09 28.44 11.97
C ILE A 77 2.47 27.63 10.84
N GLN A 78 1.32 26.99 11.10
CA GLN A 78 0.63 26.15 10.13
C GLN A 78 -0.88 26.10 10.38
N ILE A 79 -1.68 26.18 9.31
CA ILE A 79 -3.07 25.73 9.33
C ILE A 79 -3.09 24.23 8.97
N VAL A 80 -3.36 23.38 9.95
CA VAL A 80 -3.25 21.92 9.87
C VAL A 80 -4.48 21.29 9.20
N LEU A 81 -5.62 21.94 9.36
CA LEU A 81 -6.89 21.52 8.79
C LEU A 81 -7.79 22.74 8.59
N ASP A 82 -8.49 22.77 7.47
CA ASP A 82 -9.55 23.71 7.15
C ASP A 82 -10.56 22.97 6.27
N THR A 83 -11.73 22.62 6.81
CA THR A 83 -12.70 21.79 6.09
C THR A 83 -14.13 22.00 6.56
N LEU A 84 -15.09 21.80 5.64
CA LEU A 84 -16.51 21.68 5.94
C LEU A 84 -16.87 20.20 6.17
N VAL A 85 -17.67 19.91 7.20
CA VAL A 85 -18.14 18.55 7.51
C VAL A 85 -19.63 18.58 7.90
N SER A 86 -20.38 17.54 7.53
CA SER A 86 -21.79 17.39 7.94
C SER A 86 -21.96 16.59 9.24
N SER A 87 -20.94 15.85 9.66
CA SER A 87 -20.89 15.16 10.94
C SER A 87 -20.57 16.11 12.09
N THR A 88 -20.85 15.67 13.32
CA THR A 88 -20.46 16.38 14.55
C THR A 88 -19.19 15.86 15.19
N SER A 89 -18.40 15.10 14.42
CA SER A 89 -17.12 14.56 14.84
C SER A 89 -16.14 14.47 13.68
N TYR A 90 -14.85 14.64 13.97
CA TYR A 90 -13.75 14.49 13.03
C TYR A 90 -12.50 13.98 13.75
N THR A 91 -11.80 13.00 13.20
CA THR A 91 -10.53 12.49 13.77
C THR A 91 -9.36 12.91 12.89
N LYS A 92 -8.31 13.45 13.50
CA LYS A 92 -7.09 13.90 12.82
C LYS A 92 -5.85 13.38 13.52
N GLN A 93 -4.86 12.98 12.73
CA GLN A 93 -3.50 12.76 13.24
C GLN A 93 -2.79 14.09 13.40
N LEU A 94 -2.36 14.40 14.62
CA LEU A 94 -1.62 15.60 15.01
C LEU A 94 -0.26 15.22 15.57
N ASN A 95 0.80 15.80 15.01
CA ASN A 95 2.16 15.67 15.56
C ASN A 95 2.27 16.35 16.92
N ILE A 96 3.38 16.15 17.63
CA ILE A 96 3.65 16.91 18.86
C ILE A 96 3.60 18.41 18.62
N GLY A 97 3.00 19.12 19.56
CA GLY A 97 2.90 20.56 19.57
C GLY A 97 1.63 21.04 20.25
N GLN A 98 1.56 22.34 20.42
CA GLN A 98 0.34 23.04 20.82
C GLN A 98 -0.53 23.30 19.59
N TYR A 99 -1.85 23.26 19.76
CA TYR A 99 -2.82 23.54 18.71
C TYR A 99 -4.00 24.34 19.27
N GLU A 100 -4.58 25.16 18.40
CA GLU A 100 -5.95 25.63 18.55
C GLU A 100 -6.83 24.93 17.52
N TRP A 101 -8.05 24.63 17.91
CA TRP A 101 -9.07 24.16 16.99
C TRP A 101 -10.35 24.94 17.23
N ARG A 102 -11.10 25.17 16.15
CA ARG A 102 -12.35 25.92 16.22
C ARG A 102 -13.39 25.39 15.26
N VAL A 103 -14.65 25.51 15.67
CA VAL A 103 -15.81 25.09 14.89
C VAL A 103 -16.83 26.21 14.85
N LYS A 104 -17.38 26.48 13.66
CA LYS A 104 -18.61 27.24 13.48
C LYS A 104 -19.63 26.40 12.72
N ALA A 105 -20.91 26.66 12.95
CA ALA A 105 -22.00 26.05 12.20
C ALA A 105 -22.39 26.94 11.02
N THR A 106 -22.90 26.33 9.96
CA THR A 106 -23.34 27.00 8.73
C THR A 106 -24.63 26.37 8.22
N ASN A 107 -25.50 27.20 7.65
CA ASN A 107 -26.58 26.78 6.76
C ASN A 107 -26.48 27.54 5.43
N SER A 108 -27.51 27.47 4.57
CA SER A 108 -27.41 28.06 3.23
C SER A 108 -27.34 29.60 3.22
N ALA A 109 -27.71 30.26 4.32
CA ALA A 109 -27.75 31.73 4.41
C ALA A 109 -26.94 32.32 5.58
N TYR A 110 -26.66 31.55 6.64
CA TYR A 110 -26.13 32.05 7.90
C TYR A 110 -24.98 31.18 8.43
N GLU A 111 -24.11 31.82 9.21
CA GLU A 111 -23.04 31.15 9.95
C GLU A 111 -22.94 31.68 11.37
N THR A 112 -22.53 30.83 12.31
CA THR A 112 -22.21 31.24 13.68
C THR A 112 -20.82 31.83 13.75
N LEU A 113 -20.51 32.50 14.87
CA LEU A 113 -19.12 32.72 15.26
C LEU A 113 -18.41 31.38 15.55
N TYR A 114 -17.09 31.39 15.46
CA TYR A 114 -16.27 30.26 15.87
C TYR A 114 -16.28 30.09 17.39
N THR A 115 -16.39 28.84 17.83
CA THR A 115 -16.03 28.43 19.19
C THR A 115 -14.66 27.78 19.14
N THR A 116 -13.72 28.23 19.96
CA THR A 116 -12.30 27.82 19.93
C THR A 116 -11.90 27.11 21.21
N ARG A 117 -11.04 26.10 21.10
CA ARG A 117 -10.35 25.45 22.23
C ARG A 117 -8.90 25.16 21.88
N THR A 118 -8.09 25.00 22.92
CA THR A 118 -6.67 24.61 22.84
C THR A 118 -6.47 23.13 23.18
N LEU A 119 -5.41 22.54 22.66
CA LEU A 119 -4.88 21.24 23.10
C LEU A 119 -3.36 21.20 22.90
N THR A 120 -2.69 20.27 23.57
CA THR A 120 -1.27 19.97 23.35
C THR A 120 -1.07 18.48 23.15
N VAL A 121 -0.41 18.09 22.06
CA VAL A 121 0.11 16.74 21.88
C VAL A 121 1.56 16.73 22.36
N VAL A 122 1.89 15.92 23.35
CA VAL A 122 3.23 15.80 23.93
C VAL A 122 3.86 14.44 23.64
N SER A 123 5.17 14.35 23.81
CA SER A 123 5.85 13.06 23.89
C SER A 123 5.33 12.30 25.10
N ASN A 124 5.22 10.98 24.99
CA ASN A 124 5.02 10.15 26.17
C ASN A 124 6.28 10.22 27.06
N GLU A 125 6.09 10.26 28.38
CA GLU A 125 7.18 10.17 29.37
C GLU A 125 8.00 8.88 29.15
N ASP A 126 7.36 7.81 28.69
CA ASP A 126 7.95 6.51 28.38
C ASP A 126 8.42 6.39 26.92
N PHE A 127 9.07 7.42 26.36
CA PHE A 127 9.47 7.42 24.95
C PHE A 127 10.26 6.16 24.55
N GLN A 128 11.15 5.70 25.44
CA GLN A 128 11.98 4.51 25.22
C GLN A 128 11.17 3.22 25.01
N ASN A 129 9.94 3.16 25.53
CA ASN A 129 9.05 2.00 25.42
C ASN A 129 8.24 1.99 24.12
N ASN A 130 8.29 3.06 23.31
CA ASN A 130 7.70 3.02 21.98
C ASN A 130 8.42 2.01 21.09
N THR A 131 7.69 1.44 20.12
CA THR A 131 8.25 0.56 19.10
C THR A 131 8.07 1.19 17.73
N VAL A 132 9.13 1.22 16.92
CA VAL A 132 9.04 1.65 15.52
C VAL A 132 8.38 0.53 14.72
N THR A 133 7.24 0.81 14.09
CA THR A 133 6.59 -0.16 13.21
C THR A 133 7.18 -0.05 11.81
N LEU A 134 7.85 -1.09 11.33
CA LEU A 134 8.39 -1.14 9.97
C LEU A 134 7.25 -1.44 8.98
N SER A 135 7.21 -0.75 7.84
CA SER A 135 6.10 -0.87 6.87
C SER A 135 6.54 -1.61 5.61
N SER A 136 7.64 -1.18 4.97
CA SER A 136 8.22 -1.81 3.76
C SER A 136 9.74 -1.91 3.86
N PRO A 137 10.39 -2.91 3.23
CA PRO A 137 9.81 -4.13 2.67
C PRO A 137 9.26 -5.06 3.77
N ALA A 138 8.47 -6.06 3.38
CA ALA A 138 7.98 -7.10 4.30
C ALA A 138 9.15 -7.83 5.00
N ASN A 139 8.91 -8.36 6.20
CA ASN A 139 9.94 -9.14 6.90
C ASN A 139 10.25 -10.42 6.11
N ASN A 140 11.53 -10.79 6.04
CA ASN A 140 12.04 -11.94 5.29
C ASN A 140 11.72 -11.84 3.79
N LEU A 141 11.74 -10.63 3.21
CA LEU A 141 11.60 -10.44 1.77
C LEU A 141 12.73 -11.20 1.04
N ILE A 142 12.37 -12.03 0.08
CA ILE A 142 13.29 -12.64 -0.88
C ILE A 142 13.01 -11.99 -2.24
N THR A 143 14.02 -11.42 -2.89
CA THR A 143 13.81 -10.68 -4.13
C THR A 143 15.07 -10.58 -4.99
N LYS A 144 14.88 -10.52 -6.31
CA LYS A 144 15.94 -10.14 -7.25
C LYS A 144 16.13 -8.64 -7.43
N VAL A 145 15.28 -7.81 -6.79
CA VAL A 145 15.35 -6.35 -6.92
C VAL A 145 16.28 -5.79 -5.84
N ALA A 146 17.46 -5.31 -6.24
CA ALA A 146 18.46 -4.77 -5.30
C ALA A 146 18.03 -3.44 -4.65
N ALA A 147 17.38 -2.56 -5.40
CA ALA A 147 16.92 -1.26 -4.91
C ALA A 147 15.62 -1.41 -4.12
N GLN A 148 15.63 -0.98 -2.86
CA GLN A 148 14.51 -1.10 -1.95
C GLN A 148 14.22 0.23 -1.26
N ASN A 149 12.93 0.51 -1.05
CA ASN A 149 12.49 1.62 -0.23
C ASN A 149 12.12 1.10 1.16
N LEU A 150 12.99 1.36 2.14
CA LEU A 150 12.81 1.02 3.54
C LEU A 150 11.93 2.10 4.17
N THR A 151 10.75 1.73 4.66
CA THR A 151 9.79 2.68 5.27
C THR A 151 9.29 2.18 6.62
N TRP A 152 8.96 3.12 7.49
CA TRP A 152 8.42 2.87 8.82
C TRP A 152 7.41 3.94 9.22
N GLU A 153 6.58 3.61 10.21
CA GLU A 153 5.64 4.55 10.79
C GLU A 153 6.33 5.55 11.70
N THR A 154 5.82 6.79 11.72
CA THR A 154 6.34 7.82 12.61
C THR A 154 6.02 7.48 14.06
N VAL A 155 6.92 7.82 14.99
CA VAL A 155 6.80 7.61 16.42
C VAL A 155 6.61 8.97 17.06
N ILE A 156 5.58 9.09 17.89
CA ILE A 156 5.28 10.33 18.61
C ILE A 156 6.45 10.67 19.52
N GLY A 157 6.98 11.89 19.42
CA GLY A 157 8.17 12.29 20.18
C GLY A 157 9.47 12.18 19.40
N ALA A 158 9.49 11.41 18.32
CA ALA A 158 10.72 11.21 17.57
C ALA A 158 11.10 12.49 16.82
N THR A 159 12.32 12.95 17.04
CA THR A 159 12.95 14.02 16.26
C THR A 159 13.77 13.46 15.12
N SER A 160 14.19 12.20 15.23
CA SER A 160 14.94 11.48 14.21
C SER A 160 14.83 9.97 14.36
N TYR A 161 15.32 9.26 13.36
CA TYR A 161 15.44 7.81 13.31
C TYR A 161 16.88 7.45 13.02
N GLN A 162 17.42 6.49 13.77
CA GLN A 162 18.67 5.84 13.39
C GLN A 162 18.35 4.53 12.68
N ILE A 163 18.88 4.37 11.47
CA ILE A 163 18.78 3.15 10.67
C ILE A 163 20.16 2.52 10.52
N GLN A 164 20.24 1.23 10.82
CA GLN A 164 21.43 0.42 10.61
C GLN A 164 21.10 -0.72 9.65
N ILE A 165 22.02 -1.01 8.74
CA ILE A 165 21.98 -2.18 7.86
C ILE A 165 23.17 -3.06 8.21
N LEU A 166 22.89 -4.33 8.48
CA LEU A 166 23.84 -5.35 8.87
C LEU A 166 23.89 -6.43 7.80
N ASP A 167 25.08 -6.90 7.48
CA ASP A 167 25.27 -8.06 6.61
C ASP A 167 25.09 -9.39 7.38
N SER A 168 25.28 -10.52 6.69
CA SER A 168 25.15 -11.86 7.26
C SER A 168 26.17 -12.18 8.37
N SER A 169 27.25 -11.40 8.50
CA SER A 169 28.23 -11.51 9.59
C SER A 169 27.87 -10.65 10.81
N ASN A 170 26.73 -9.94 10.74
CA ASN A 170 26.30 -8.89 11.68
C ASN A 170 27.20 -7.65 11.68
N ALA A 171 28.01 -7.44 10.63
CA ALA A 171 28.77 -6.21 10.48
C ALA A 171 27.84 -5.09 10.01
N ILE A 172 27.92 -3.92 10.64
CA ILE A 172 27.16 -2.73 10.22
C ILE A 172 27.82 -2.18 8.96
N ILE A 173 27.10 -2.25 7.84
CA ILE A 173 27.55 -1.76 6.52
C ILE A 173 26.98 -0.40 6.17
N ASN A 174 25.95 0.06 6.89
CA ASN A 174 25.39 1.40 6.79
C ASN A 174 24.78 1.81 8.13
N ASP A 175 25.06 3.03 8.58
CA ASP A 175 24.47 3.64 9.78
C ASP A 175 24.16 5.11 9.48
N GLN A 176 22.88 5.47 9.54
CA GLN A 176 22.41 6.81 9.22
C GLN A 176 21.39 7.30 10.23
N THR A 177 21.40 8.62 10.47
CA THR A 177 20.34 9.31 11.22
C THR A 177 19.53 10.17 10.26
N LEU A 178 18.21 10.00 10.26
CA LEU A 178 17.27 10.62 9.33
C LEU A 178 16.16 11.33 10.10
N THR A 179 15.68 12.46 9.59
CA THR A 179 14.47 13.14 10.10
C THR A 179 13.21 12.69 9.36
N THR A 180 13.37 11.95 8.26
CA THR A 180 12.31 11.32 7.48
C THR A 180 12.02 9.91 7.99
N ASN A 181 10.92 9.32 7.53
CA ASN A 181 10.50 7.95 7.87
C ASN A 181 10.76 6.93 6.74
N SER A 182 11.72 7.23 5.85
CA SER A 182 12.06 6.38 4.73
C SER A 182 13.51 6.53 4.29
N LEU A 183 14.08 5.44 3.75
CA LEU A 183 15.39 5.39 3.11
C LEU A 183 15.33 4.54 1.84
N ASN A 184 15.74 5.09 0.70
CA ASN A 184 16.04 4.30 -0.48
C ASN A 184 17.46 3.73 -0.35
N TYR A 185 17.59 2.41 -0.42
CA TYR A 185 18.87 1.71 -0.31
C TYR A 185 18.99 0.62 -1.37
N THR A 186 20.18 0.50 -1.97
CA THR A 186 20.48 -0.56 -2.94
C THR A 186 21.34 -1.62 -2.25
N PHE A 187 20.75 -2.77 -1.98
CA PHE A 187 21.43 -3.91 -1.37
C PHE A 187 22.27 -4.65 -2.43
N PRO A 188 23.55 -4.97 -2.14
CA PRO A 188 24.28 -5.95 -2.93
C PRO A 188 23.63 -7.35 -2.84
N GLN A 189 24.11 -8.31 -3.62
CA GLN A 189 23.65 -9.70 -3.50
C GLN A 189 24.03 -10.26 -2.12
N GLY A 190 23.05 -10.79 -1.40
CA GLY A 190 23.23 -11.40 -0.09
C GLY A 190 22.06 -11.23 0.85
N SER A 191 22.26 -11.69 2.09
CA SER A 191 21.31 -11.57 3.18
C SER A 191 21.67 -10.40 4.08
N TYR A 192 20.67 -9.59 4.43
CA TYR A 192 20.83 -8.41 5.28
C TYR A 192 19.74 -8.33 6.33
N GLN A 193 20.08 -7.68 7.43
CA GLN A 193 19.12 -7.19 8.41
C GLN A 193 19.17 -5.67 8.41
N TRP A 194 18.03 -5.03 8.27
CA TRP A 194 17.92 -3.59 8.50
C TRP A 194 17.10 -3.34 9.75
N LYS A 195 17.53 -2.38 10.56
CA LYS A 195 16.89 -2.07 11.84
C LYS A 195 16.79 -0.58 12.06
N VAL A 196 15.68 -0.15 12.65
CA VAL A 196 15.36 1.25 12.90
C VAL A 196 15.01 1.44 14.37
N ARG A 197 15.50 2.53 14.96
CA ARG A 197 15.04 3.04 16.26
C ARG A 197 14.69 4.52 16.17
N ALA A 198 13.69 4.94 16.91
CA ALA A 198 13.33 6.35 17.03
C ALA A 198 14.20 7.00 18.11
N SER A 199 14.55 8.27 17.92
CA SER A 199 15.27 9.09 18.88
C SER A 199 14.53 10.40 19.09
N ASN A 200 14.49 10.87 20.34
CA ASN A 200 14.14 12.24 20.67
C ASN A 200 15.39 12.95 21.24
N VAL A 201 15.21 14.11 21.89
CA VAL A 201 16.33 14.92 22.42
C VAL A 201 17.16 14.17 23.47
N THR A 202 16.56 13.31 24.28
CA THR A 202 17.21 12.69 25.45
C THR A 202 17.18 11.16 25.46
N ASN A 203 16.32 10.55 24.65
CA ASN A 203 15.95 9.13 24.72
C ASN A 203 15.92 8.47 23.34
N GLN A 204 16.10 7.16 23.32
CA GLN A 204 15.98 6.32 22.13
C GLN A 204 15.12 5.09 22.43
N THR A 205 14.38 4.63 21.43
CA THR A 205 13.70 3.33 21.51
C THR A 205 14.70 2.19 21.32
N LEU A 206 14.26 0.97 21.62
CA LEU A 206 14.92 -0.22 21.08
C LEU A 206 14.82 -0.26 19.55
N TYR A 207 15.75 -1.00 18.94
CA TYR A 207 15.71 -1.29 17.52
C TYR A 207 14.58 -2.27 17.18
N THR A 208 13.86 -2.00 16.11
CA THR A 208 13.02 -2.98 15.42
C THR A 208 13.70 -3.36 14.11
N ALA A 209 13.74 -4.65 13.78
CA ALA A 209 14.50 -5.18 12.66
C ALA A 209 13.64 -5.98 11.69
N ARG A 210 14.05 -6.01 10.42
CA ARG A 210 13.54 -6.91 9.38
C ARG A 210 14.69 -7.49 8.58
N ASN A 211 14.49 -8.69 8.06
CA ASN A 211 15.47 -9.35 7.18
C ASN A 211 15.06 -9.22 5.71
N ILE A 212 16.06 -9.20 4.85
CA ILE A 212 15.92 -9.24 3.39
C ILE A 212 17.02 -10.13 2.78
N LEU A 213 16.65 -10.93 1.79
CA LEU A 213 17.57 -11.65 0.91
C LEU A 213 17.45 -11.05 -0.49
N VAL A 214 18.53 -10.46 -0.96
CA VAL A 214 18.67 -10.03 -2.36
C VAL A 214 19.46 -11.08 -3.12
N ASP A 215 18.78 -11.73 -4.05
CA ASP A 215 19.36 -12.76 -4.90
C ASP A 215 19.14 -12.40 -6.38
N THR A 216 20.22 -11.96 -7.02
CA THR A 216 20.23 -11.60 -8.44
C THR A 216 20.77 -12.71 -9.34
N THR A 217 21.16 -13.84 -8.76
CA THR A 217 21.80 -14.92 -9.52
C THR A 217 20.74 -15.78 -10.19
N VAL A 218 20.81 -15.85 -11.51
CA VAL A 218 19.89 -16.68 -12.29
C VAL A 218 20.23 -18.17 -12.09
N PRO A 219 19.24 -19.04 -11.84
CA PRO A 219 19.46 -20.47 -11.70
C PRO A 219 20.20 -21.09 -12.89
N ASN A 220 21.11 -22.02 -12.60
CA ASN A 220 21.84 -22.77 -13.62
C ASN A 220 20.88 -23.60 -14.49
N THR A 221 21.23 -23.75 -15.77
CA THR A 221 20.40 -24.49 -16.72
C THR A 221 20.43 -25.99 -16.43
N PRO A 222 19.29 -26.68 -16.30
CA PRO A 222 19.23 -28.13 -16.16
C PRO A 222 19.84 -28.87 -17.35
N SER A 223 20.58 -29.94 -17.06
CA SER A 223 21.05 -30.91 -18.06
C SER A 223 20.14 -32.14 -18.04
N LEU A 224 19.47 -32.42 -19.16
CA LEU A 224 18.57 -33.56 -19.30
C LEU A 224 19.38 -34.86 -19.40
N THR A 225 18.94 -35.91 -18.69
CA THR A 225 19.63 -37.21 -18.66
C THR A 225 18.78 -38.36 -19.17
N ALA A 226 17.50 -38.43 -18.80
CA ALA A 226 16.58 -39.46 -19.30
C ALA A 226 15.16 -38.92 -19.46
N PRO A 227 14.36 -39.43 -20.43
CA PRO A 227 14.79 -40.31 -21.52
C PRO A 227 15.83 -39.64 -22.42
N THR A 228 16.75 -40.40 -23.03
CA THR A 228 17.73 -39.82 -23.96
C THR A 228 17.03 -39.24 -25.19
N ASN A 229 17.65 -38.25 -25.83
CA ASN A 229 17.06 -37.60 -27.00
C ASN A 229 16.79 -38.62 -28.13
N ALA A 230 15.60 -38.55 -28.72
CA ALA A 230 15.10 -39.47 -29.75
C ALA A 230 14.97 -40.94 -29.30
N SER A 231 14.79 -41.17 -27.99
CA SER A 231 14.52 -42.51 -27.46
C SER A 231 13.10 -42.99 -27.79
N THR A 232 12.92 -44.30 -27.87
CA THR A 232 11.63 -44.97 -28.07
C THR A 232 11.28 -45.80 -26.85
N GLN A 233 10.04 -45.75 -26.40
CA GLN A 233 9.50 -46.53 -25.28
C GLN A 233 8.17 -47.18 -25.64
N THR A 234 7.84 -48.29 -24.98
CA THR A 234 6.54 -48.99 -25.11
C THR A 234 5.62 -48.73 -23.93
N ALA A 235 6.17 -48.31 -22.79
CA ALA A 235 5.38 -47.90 -21.64
C ALA A 235 4.97 -46.42 -21.80
N GLY A 236 3.71 -46.12 -21.52
CA GLY A 236 3.21 -44.73 -21.46
C GLY A 236 3.66 -43.99 -20.20
N GLU A 237 4.11 -44.69 -19.16
CA GLU A 237 4.68 -44.08 -17.96
C GLU A 237 6.17 -43.78 -18.19
N ILE A 238 6.52 -42.50 -18.27
CA ILE A 238 7.87 -42.03 -18.59
C ILE A 238 8.50 -41.40 -17.36
N ASN A 239 9.69 -41.89 -17.00
CA ASN A 239 10.52 -41.30 -15.94
C ASN A 239 11.52 -40.31 -16.53
N PHE A 240 11.31 -39.03 -16.25
CA PHE A 240 12.16 -37.92 -16.63
C PHE A 240 13.21 -37.63 -15.56
N THR A 241 14.46 -37.50 -15.97
CA THR A 241 15.57 -37.16 -15.10
C THR A 241 16.42 -36.07 -15.73
N TRP A 242 16.88 -35.18 -14.86
CA TRP A 242 17.82 -34.10 -15.17
C TRP A 242 18.69 -33.83 -13.95
N SER A 243 19.76 -33.06 -14.14
CA SER A 243 20.62 -32.59 -13.06
C SER A 243 20.98 -31.13 -13.24
N ARG A 244 21.22 -30.44 -12.11
CA ARG A 244 21.84 -29.11 -12.06
C ARG A 244 22.58 -28.93 -10.75
N THR A 245 23.59 -28.07 -10.77
CA THR A 245 24.24 -27.58 -9.55
C THR A 245 23.51 -26.32 -9.08
N PRO A 246 22.94 -26.29 -7.86
CA PRO A 246 22.27 -25.11 -7.36
C PRO A 246 23.22 -23.93 -7.16
N ASN A 247 22.72 -22.70 -7.36
CA ASN A 247 23.45 -21.51 -6.96
C ASN A 247 23.25 -21.21 -5.47
N ALA A 248 24.18 -20.45 -4.88
CA ALA A 248 23.97 -19.88 -3.56
C ALA A 248 22.96 -18.73 -3.65
N GLY A 249 21.98 -18.69 -2.75
CA GLY A 249 20.94 -17.68 -2.76
C GLY A 249 19.62 -18.23 -2.22
N SER A 250 18.54 -17.90 -2.93
CA SER A 250 17.18 -18.33 -2.64
C SER A 250 16.93 -19.78 -3.11
N THR A 251 15.86 -20.40 -2.60
CA THR A 251 15.57 -21.80 -2.95
C THR A 251 15.21 -21.92 -4.43
N GLU A 252 15.89 -22.81 -5.14
CA GLU A 252 15.65 -23.03 -6.57
C GLU A 252 14.69 -24.21 -6.80
N LYS A 253 13.81 -24.08 -7.79
CA LYS A 253 12.79 -25.04 -8.20
C LYS A 253 12.83 -25.26 -9.71
N ASP A 254 12.44 -26.45 -10.17
CA ASP A 254 12.38 -26.75 -11.59
C ASP A 254 10.94 -26.89 -12.08
N SER A 255 10.72 -26.60 -13.36
CA SER A 255 9.52 -27.02 -14.07
C SER A 255 9.89 -27.77 -15.33
N ILE A 256 9.24 -28.92 -15.53
CA ILE A 256 9.28 -29.68 -16.77
C ILE A 256 8.17 -29.20 -17.69
N PHE A 257 8.49 -29.05 -18.98
CA PHE A 257 7.56 -28.67 -20.02
C PHE A 257 7.53 -29.78 -21.06
N ILE A 258 6.34 -30.25 -21.42
CA ILE A 258 6.13 -31.31 -22.39
C ILE A 258 5.21 -30.80 -23.49
N TYR A 259 5.63 -30.97 -24.74
CA TYR A 259 4.96 -30.51 -25.96
C TYR A 259 4.70 -31.68 -26.90
N THR A 260 3.66 -31.57 -27.72
CA THR A 260 3.33 -32.59 -28.73
C THR A 260 3.93 -32.29 -30.11
N ASN A 261 4.74 -31.24 -30.24
CA ASN A 261 5.32 -30.82 -31.51
C ASN A 261 6.71 -30.20 -31.37
N SER A 262 7.53 -30.35 -32.41
CA SER A 262 8.94 -29.92 -32.41
C SER A 262 9.14 -28.41 -32.35
N THR A 263 8.14 -27.63 -32.77
CA THR A 263 8.20 -26.16 -32.72
C THR A 263 7.85 -25.58 -31.35
N LEU A 264 7.56 -26.44 -30.34
CA LEU A 264 7.23 -26.06 -28.97
C LEU A 264 6.05 -25.06 -28.86
N THR A 265 5.03 -25.26 -29.69
CA THR A 265 3.82 -24.40 -29.66
C THR A 265 2.60 -25.07 -29.08
N ASN A 266 2.53 -26.41 -29.09
CA ASN A 266 1.44 -27.18 -28.50
C ASN A 266 1.86 -27.77 -27.15
N LEU A 267 1.76 -26.96 -26.09
CA LEU A 267 2.09 -27.38 -24.73
C LEU A 267 1.06 -28.39 -24.23
N GLN A 268 1.52 -29.59 -23.90
CA GLN A 268 0.70 -30.60 -23.26
C GLN A 268 0.66 -30.40 -21.75
N SER A 269 1.83 -30.18 -21.13
CA SER A 269 1.92 -29.99 -19.68
C SER A 269 3.09 -29.11 -19.29
N LYS A 270 2.88 -28.38 -18.20
CA LYS A 270 3.91 -27.65 -17.45
C LYS A 270 3.70 -27.97 -15.98
N THR A 271 4.72 -28.55 -15.35
CA THR A 271 4.62 -29.03 -13.97
C THR A 271 5.85 -28.62 -13.19
N GLU A 272 5.68 -28.01 -12.00
CA GLU A 272 6.77 -27.86 -11.03
C GLU A 272 7.17 -29.25 -10.54
N ALA A 273 8.45 -29.61 -10.68
CA ALA A 273 8.90 -30.99 -10.47
C ALA A 273 10.34 -31.02 -9.94
N THR A 274 10.67 -32.11 -9.24
CA THR A 274 12.04 -32.47 -8.88
C THR A 274 12.47 -33.68 -9.70
N SER A 275 13.76 -33.80 -10.00
CA SER A 275 14.31 -34.99 -10.66
C SER A 275 14.54 -36.09 -9.62
N PRO A 276 14.11 -37.36 -9.85
CA PRO A 276 13.34 -37.85 -11.00
C PRO A 276 11.84 -37.48 -10.94
N HIS A 277 11.19 -37.34 -12.11
CA HIS A 277 9.76 -37.05 -12.24
C HIS A 277 9.09 -37.99 -13.23
N THR A 278 7.97 -38.60 -12.82
CA THR A 278 7.19 -39.49 -13.67
C THR A 278 5.97 -38.79 -14.25
N ALA A 279 5.70 -39.00 -15.54
CA ALA A 279 4.45 -38.59 -16.18
C ALA A 279 3.92 -39.67 -17.14
N THR A 280 2.59 -39.79 -17.24
CA THR A 280 1.93 -40.68 -18.20
C THR A 280 1.62 -39.94 -19.49
N LEU A 281 2.08 -40.50 -20.61
CA LEU A 281 1.93 -39.96 -21.95
C LEU A 281 1.26 -41.03 -22.85
N ALA A 282 0.41 -40.58 -23.77
CA ALA A 282 -0.22 -41.45 -24.76
C ALA A 282 0.77 -41.86 -25.85
N THR A 283 0.36 -42.69 -26.82
CA THR A 283 1.19 -42.98 -27.99
C THR A 283 1.43 -41.72 -28.82
N GLY A 284 2.65 -41.56 -29.33
CA GLY A 284 3.07 -40.39 -30.10
C GLY A 284 4.47 -39.89 -29.75
N THR A 285 4.84 -38.76 -30.35
CA THR A 285 6.14 -38.10 -30.13
C THR A 285 5.98 -36.86 -29.26
N PHE A 286 6.74 -36.79 -28.17
CA PHE A 286 6.72 -35.68 -27.24
C PHE A 286 8.09 -35.02 -27.14
N TYR A 287 8.09 -33.70 -27.06
CA TYR A 287 9.27 -32.85 -26.92
C TYR A 287 9.25 -32.23 -25.55
N TRP A 288 10.37 -32.28 -24.83
CA TRP A 288 10.41 -31.82 -23.46
C TRP A 288 11.71 -31.07 -23.15
N TYR A 289 11.59 -30.12 -22.25
CA TYR A 289 12.71 -29.39 -21.67
C TYR A 289 12.41 -29.05 -20.21
N VAL A 290 13.43 -28.64 -19.47
CA VAL A 290 13.30 -28.20 -18.08
C VAL A 290 13.82 -26.76 -17.96
N LYS A 291 13.16 -25.95 -17.14
CA LYS A 291 13.64 -24.63 -16.71
C LYS A 291 13.69 -24.55 -15.19
N SER A 292 14.69 -23.84 -14.68
CA SER A 292 14.82 -23.55 -13.25
C SER A 292 14.36 -22.14 -12.92
N PHE A 293 13.86 -21.98 -11.71
CA PHE A 293 13.32 -20.77 -11.11
C PHE A 293 13.82 -20.68 -9.68
N ASP A 294 13.76 -19.51 -9.06
CA ASP A 294 14.02 -19.38 -7.62
C ASP A 294 12.95 -18.55 -6.91
N GLU A 295 13.00 -18.54 -5.57
CA GLU A 295 12.07 -17.77 -4.74
C GLU A 295 12.26 -16.25 -4.87
N ALA A 296 13.42 -15.79 -5.33
CA ALA A 296 13.67 -14.38 -5.66
C ALA A 296 13.02 -13.93 -6.97
N GLY A 297 12.52 -14.87 -7.77
CA GLY A 297 11.85 -14.66 -9.04
C GLY A 297 12.79 -14.59 -10.24
N ASN A 298 14.03 -15.08 -10.11
CA ASN A 298 14.92 -15.29 -11.24
C ASN A 298 14.48 -16.52 -12.03
N VAL A 299 14.78 -16.49 -13.33
CA VAL A 299 14.36 -17.52 -14.28
C VAL A 299 15.56 -17.95 -15.10
N GLY A 300 15.95 -19.22 -14.93
CA GLY A 300 17.01 -19.87 -15.68
C GLY A 300 16.73 -19.95 -17.18
N ALA A 301 17.79 -20.20 -17.95
CA ALA A 301 17.64 -20.49 -19.37
C ALA A 301 16.94 -21.85 -19.58
N GLN A 302 16.40 -22.03 -20.77
CA GLN A 302 15.83 -23.30 -21.20
C GLN A 302 16.93 -24.35 -21.37
N SER A 303 16.72 -25.57 -20.87
CA SER A 303 17.59 -26.70 -21.26
C SER A 303 17.52 -26.95 -22.76
N THR A 304 18.43 -27.81 -23.25
CA THR A 304 18.23 -28.45 -24.55
C THR A 304 16.89 -29.19 -24.58
N VAL A 305 16.32 -29.33 -25.77
CA VAL A 305 15.05 -30.04 -25.99
C VAL A 305 15.37 -31.48 -26.32
N PHE A 306 14.85 -32.41 -25.54
CA PHE A 306 14.85 -33.83 -25.88
C PHE A 306 13.49 -34.24 -26.43
N ASN A 307 13.45 -35.32 -27.20
CA ASN A 307 12.20 -35.96 -27.59
C ASN A 307 12.17 -37.44 -27.21
N VAL A 308 10.97 -37.95 -26.95
CA VAL A 308 10.67 -39.36 -26.67
C VAL A 308 9.49 -39.80 -27.52
N ILE A 309 9.58 -41.01 -28.07
CA ILE A 309 8.56 -41.65 -28.92
C ILE A 309 7.93 -42.79 -28.14
N ILE A 310 6.61 -42.84 -28.08
CA ILE A 310 5.84 -43.89 -27.40
C ILE A 310 5.05 -44.67 -28.44
N ASN A 311 5.38 -45.96 -28.56
CA ASN A 311 4.78 -46.91 -29.51
C ASN A 311 3.62 -47.70 -28.91
#